data_AF-A0A5A7QET5-F1
#
_entry.id   AF-A0A5A7QET5-F1
#
_cell.length_a   1.000
_cell.length_b   1.000
_cell.length_c   1.000
_cell.angle_alpha   90.00
_cell.angle_beta   90.00
_cell.angle_gamma   90.00
#
_symmetry.space_group_name_H-M   'P 1'
#
loop_
_entity.id
_entity.type
_entity.pdbx_description
1 polymer ?
#
loop_
_entity_poly.entity_id
_entity_poly.type
_entity_poly.pdbx_seq_one_letter_code
_entity_poly.pdbx_strand_id
1 'polypeptide(L)'
;MAQASGNPNGVPESEGPLLKIQKIHENGGVYECRSQEEVPFLRVKKLSEKAVLPSRASPLSAGYDLSSATETKVPARGQALIPTDLSIAVPQGTYARVVKEKLCWPEARKPP
;
A
#
# COMPACT_ATOMS: atom_id res chain seq x y z
N MET A 1 -11.61 -11.32 56.79
CA MET A 1 -12.36 -10.58 55.75
C MET A 1 -11.75 -9.20 55.63
N ALA A 2 -11.60 -8.72 54.39
CA ALA A 2 -11.08 -7.41 53.97
C ALA A 2 -9.54 -7.24 54.02
N GLN A 3 -8.87 -6.60 53.06
CA GLN A 3 -9.00 -6.43 51.61
C GLN A 3 -7.71 -5.69 51.19
N ALA A 4 -7.07 -6.11 50.10
CA ALA A 4 -5.85 -5.48 49.58
C ALA A 4 -6.17 -4.16 48.86
N SER A 5 -5.45 -3.09 49.16
CA SER A 5 -5.51 -1.81 48.43
C SER A 5 -4.20 -1.56 47.67
N GLY A 6 -4.20 -1.86 46.38
CA GLY A 6 -3.19 -1.41 45.42
C GLY A 6 -3.62 -0.10 44.75
N ASN A 7 -2.66 0.82 44.63
CA ASN A 7 -2.65 2.04 43.79
C ASN A 7 -1.75 1.75 42.57
N PRO A 8 -1.60 2.56 41.48
CA PRO A 8 -2.42 3.62 40.84
C PRO A 8 -2.70 3.33 39.33
N ASN A 9 -3.90 3.64 38.83
CA ASN A 9 -4.17 3.57 37.38
C ASN A 9 -3.89 4.92 36.70
N GLY A 10 -2.71 5.03 36.07
CA GLY A 10 -2.47 5.99 34.99
C GLY A 10 -2.84 5.35 33.65
N VAL A 11 -3.87 5.87 32.99
CA VAL A 11 -4.28 5.45 31.65
C VAL A 11 -3.95 6.61 30.69
N PRO A 12 -3.05 6.45 29.73
CA PRO A 12 -2.91 7.42 28.65
C PRO A 12 -4.00 7.17 27.59
N GLU A 13 -4.73 8.24 27.30
CA GLU A 13 -5.71 8.38 26.22
C GLU A 13 -5.05 8.07 24.88
N SER A 14 -5.60 7.12 24.14
CA SER A 14 -5.25 6.88 22.72
C SER A 14 -6.47 7.20 21.85
N GLU A 15 -6.56 8.46 21.47
CA GLU A 15 -7.48 8.96 20.44
C GLU A 15 -7.04 8.40 19.07
N GLY A 16 -7.55 7.22 18.72
CA GLY A 16 -7.55 6.74 17.33
C GLY A 16 -8.80 7.26 16.61
N PRO A 17 -8.71 7.92 15.44
CA PRO A 17 -9.91 8.46 14.79
C PRO A 17 -10.79 7.31 14.28
N LEU A 18 -11.96 7.17 14.89
CA LEU A 18 -12.99 6.21 14.50
C LEU A 18 -13.64 6.64 13.17
N LEU A 19 -13.44 5.87 12.12
CA LEU A 19 -14.06 6.08 10.81
C LEU A 19 -15.58 5.84 10.91
N LYS A 20 -16.36 6.93 10.95
CA LYS A 20 -17.83 6.91 10.89
C LYS A 20 -18.26 6.65 9.43
N ILE A 21 -18.85 5.48 9.19
CA ILE A 21 -19.50 5.13 7.92
C ILE A 21 -20.75 6.00 7.75
N GLN A 22 -20.85 6.75 6.65
CA GLN A 22 -22.07 7.48 6.29
C GLN A 22 -22.72 6.88 5.03
N LYS A 23 -23.99 6.54 5.23
CA LYS A 23 -24.97 6.03 4.28
C LYS A 23 -25.33 7.13 3.26
N ILE A 24 -25.34 6.81 1.97
CA ILE A 24 -25.68 7.78 0.91
C ILE A 24 -27.02 7.42 0.28
N HIS A 25 -27.96 8.37 0.28
CA HIS A 25 -29.20 8.33 -0.47
C HIS A 25 -28.97 8.86 -1.89
N GLU A 26 -29.74 8.31 -2.82
CA GLU A 26 -29.79 8.56 -4.26
C GLU A 26 -30.26 9.98 -4.65
N ASN A 27 -29.59 10.59 -5.65
CA ASN A 27 -30.18 11.16 -6.89
C ASN A 27 -29.30 12.24 -7.57
N GLY A 28 -29.08 12.08 -8.89
CA GLY A 28 -29.29 13.13 -9.90
C GLY A 28 -28.23 14.21 -10.14
N GLY A 29 -27.28 13.90 -11.04
CA GLY A 29 -26.50 14.77 -11.94
C GLY A 29 -26.42 16.29 -11.76
N VAL A 30 -25.22 16.77 -11.41
CA VAL A 30 -24.64 18.07 -11.79
C VAL A 30 -23.13 17.86 -11.91
N TYR A 31 -22.46 18.43 -12.91
CA TYR A 31 -20.99 18.55 -12.93
C TYR A 31 -20.56 19.52 -11.81
N GLU A 32 -20.43 18.98 -10.61
CA GLU A 32 -20.07 19.76 -9.42
C GLU A 32 -18.62 19.48 -9.04
N CYS A 33 -17.78 20.51 -9.11
CA CYS A 33 -16.40 20.48 -8.63
C CYS A 33 -16.41 20.55 -7.10
N ARG A 34 -16.72 19.43 -6.44
CA ARG A 34 -16.59 19.33 -4.98
C ARG A 34 -15.11 19.28 -4.63
N SER A 35 -14.58 20.42 -4.22
CA SER A 35 -13.41 20.49 -3.34
C SER A 35 -13.80 19.89 -1.98
N GLN A 36 -13.89 18.57 -1.92
CA GLN A 36 -13.61 17.86 -0.70
C GLN A 36 -12.11 17.62 -0.75
N GLU A 37 -11.36 18.15 0.21
CA GLU A 37 -9.95 17.84 0.40
C GLU A 37 -9.83 16.37 0.82
N GLU A 38 -10.14 15.46 -0.09
CA GLU A 38 -9.76 14.06 0.04
C GLU A 38 -8.24 14.04 -0.10
N VAL A 39 -7.56 13.76 1.02
CA VAL A 39 -6.12 13.47 0.99
C VAL A 39 -5.89 12.44 -0.12
N PRO A 40 -4.98 12.69 -1.08
CA PRO A 40 -4.84 11.82 -2.23
C PRO A 40 -4.30 10.45 -1.79
N PHE A 41 -5.20 9.47 -1.66
CA PHE A 41 -4.88 8.11 -1.24
C PHE A 41 -4.68 7.18 -2.43
N LEU A 42 -3.57 6.44 -2.43
CA LEU A 42 -3.36 5.31 -3.33
C LEU A 42 -4.18 4.12 -2.84
N ARG A 43 -5.18 3.69 -3.61
CA ARG A 43 -6.02 2.53 -3.25
C ARG A 43 -5.46 1.27 -3.93
N VAL A 44 -5.26 0.22 -3.15
CA VAL A 44 -4.72 -1.05 -3.64
C VAL A 44 -5.66 -2.19 -3.26
N LYS A 45 -6.04 -3.01 -4.25
CA LYS A 45 -6.82 -4.23 -4.06
C LYS A 45 -5.96 -5.44 -4.40
N LYS A 46 -5.87 -6.37 -3.46
CA LYS A 46 -5.30 -7.70 -3.71
C LYS A 46 -6.28 -8.52 -4.53
N LEU A 47 -5.78 -9.13 -5.60
CA LEU A 47 -6.57 -10.04 -6.46
C LEU A 47 -6.36 -11.51 -6.06
N SER A 48 -5.30 -11.81 -5.32
CA SER A 48 -4.88 -13.13 -4.90
C SER A 48 -4.34 -13.10 -3.46
N GLU A 49 -4.32 -14.24 -2.79
CA GLU A 49 -3.74 -14.41 -1.46
C GLU A 49 -2.22 -14.24 -1.48
N LYS A 50 -1.58 -14.56 -2.62
CA LYS A 50 -0.13 -14.40 -2.82
C LYS A 50 0.29 -12.96 -3.06
N ALA A 51 -0.66 -12.05 -3.26
CA ALA A 51 -0.37 -10.64 -3.50
C ALA A 51 0.12 -9.95 -2.22
N VAL A 52 1.25 -9.26 -2.33
CA VAL A 52 1.86 -8.49 -1.22
C VAL A 52 1.46 -7.03 -1.35
N LEU A 53 1.07 -6.38 -0.25
CA LEU A 53 0.77 -4.93 -0.30
C LEU A 53 2.05 -4.15 -0.57
N PRO A 54 2.02 -3.12 -1.43
CA PRO A 54 3.16 -2.26 -1.65
C PRO A 54 3.57 -1.57 -0.35
N SER A 55 4.84 -1.67 0.00
CA SER A 55 5.42 -1.05 1.19
C SER A 55 6.36 0.08 0.80
N ARG A 56 6.64 0.98 1.75
CA ARG A 56 7.61 2.05 1.56
C ARG A 56 8.87 1.72 2.36
N ALA A 57 10.04 1.83 1.74
CA ALA A 57 11.32 1.52 2.39
C ALA A 57 11.67 2.48 3.54
N SER A 58 11.34 3.78 3.40
CA SER A 58 11.53 4.79 4.44
C SER A 58 10.42 5.86 4.38
N PRO A 59 10.14 6.64 5.44
CA PRO A 59 9.04 7.62 5.44
C PRO A 59 9.08 8.61 4.28
N LEU A 60 10.28 8.99 3.83
CA LEU A 60 10.53 9.96 2.76
C LEU A 60 10.81 9.31 1.39
N SER A 61 10.69 7.99 1.26
CA SER A 61 10.87 7.33 -0.05
C SER A 61 9.78 7.79 -1.03
N ALA A 62 10.20 8.08 -2.27
CA ALA A 62 9.30 8.53 -3.32
C ALA A 62 8.42 7.41 -3.91
N GLY A 63 8.85 6.15 -3.77
CA GLY A 63 8.21 4.99 -4.38
C GLY A 63 7.68 3.98 -3.36
N TYR A 64 6.89 3.02 -3.88
CA TYR A 64 6.47 1.83 -3.18
C TYR A 64 7.14 0.61 -3.80
N ASP A 65 7.63 -0.29 -2.96
CA ASP A 65 8.23 -1.54 -3.39
C ASP A 65 7.15 -2.52 -3.85
N LEU A 66 7.33 -3.09 -5.04
CA LEU A 66 6.45 -4.10 -5.62
C LEU A 66 7.09 -5.48 -5.48
N SER A 67 6.26 -6.47 -5.15
CA SER A 67 6.67 -7.87 -5.04
C SER A 67 5.94 -8.73 -6.06
N SER A 68 6.61 -9.78 -6.56
CA SER A 68 6.01 -10.77 -7.44
C SER A 68 5.04 -11.66 -6.66
N ALA A 69 3.85 -11.93 -7.22
CA ALA A 69 2.89 -12.87 -6.65
C ALA A 69 3.26 -14.34 -6.94
N THR A 70 4.15 -14.57 -7.89
CA THR A 70 4.56 -15.92 -8.34
C THR A 70 6.08 -16.01 -8.45
N GLU A 71 6.62 -17.19 -8.14
CA GLU A 71 8.03 -17.48 -8.39
C GLU A 71 8.26 -17.58 -9.91
N THR A 72 9.09 -16.71 -10.45
CA THR A 72 9.38 -16.65 -11.88
C THR A 72 10.85 -16.31 -12.08
N LYS A 73 11.50 -17.00 -13.03
CA LYS A 73 12.89 -16.73 -13.42
C LYS A 73 12.91 -15.94 -14.71
N VAL A 74 13.61 -14.80 -14.70
CA VAL A 74 13.85 -14.01 -15.91
C VAL A 74 15.03 -14.63 -16.66
N PRO A 75 14.90 -15.00 -17.95
CA PRO A 75 16.00 -15.56 -18.72
C PRO A 75 17.14 -14.55 -18.88
N ALA A 76 18.38 -15.04 -18.96
CA ALA A 76 19.55 -14.19 -19.16
C ALA A 76 19.42 -13.39 -20.45
N ARG A 77 19.65 -12.07 -20.37
CA ARG A 77 19.48 -11.12 -21.49
C ARG A 77 18.07 -11.10 -22.10
N GLY A 78 17.07 -11.63 -21.41
CA GLY A 78 15.67 -11.64 -21.86
C GLY A 78 14.77 -10.73 -21.03
N GLN A 79 13.47 -10.83 -21.31
CA GLN A 79 12.41 -10.07 -20.64
C GLN A 79 11.32 -11.04 -20.18
N ALA A 80 10.62 -10.69 -19.10
CA ALA A 80 9.51 -11.47 -18.58
C ALA A 80 8.42 -10.55 -18.04
N LEU A 81 7.16 -10.92 -18.26
CA LEU A 81 6.02 -10.30 -17.61
C LEU A 81 5.78 -11.01 -16.28
N ILE A 82 5.94 -10.30 -15.17
CA ILE A 82 5.82 -10.86 -13.82
C ILE A 82 4.52 -10.35 -13.19
N PRO A 83 3.58 -11.24 -12.83
CA PRO A 83 2.32 -10.84 -12.20
C PRO A 83 2.55 -10.41 -10.75
N THR A 84 1.94 -9.28 -10.37
CA THR A 84 1.90 -8.78 -8.98
C THR A 84 0.56 -9.09 -8.30
N ASP A 85 -0.47 -9.47 -9.05
CA ASP A 85 -1.84 -9.71 -8.58
C ASP A 85 -2.43 -8.53 -7.77
N LEU A 86 -2.05 -7.31 -8.14
CA LEU A 86 -2.55 -6.07 -7.55
C LEU A 86 -3.33 -5.25 -8.58
N SER A 87 -4.46 -4.70 -8.13
CA SER A 87 -5.16 -3.62 -8.84
C SER A 87 -4.95 -2.32 -8.06
N ILE A 88 -4.49 -1.28 -8.75
CA ILE A 88 -4.13 0.01 -8.15
C ILE A 88 -5.01 1.10 -8.77
N ALA A 89 -5.70 1.86 -7.92
CA ALA A 89 -6.37 3.09 -8.32
C ALA A 89 -5.54 4.29 -7.83
N VAL A 90 -5.10 5.08 -8.80
CA VAL A 90 -4.29 6.28 -8.55
C VAL A 90 -5.17 7.49 -8.26
N PRO A 91 -4.74 8.42 -7.40
CA PRO A 91 -5.41 9.69 -7.20
C PRO A 91 -5.53 10.48 -8.52
N GLN A 92 -6.59 11.28 -8.63
CA GLN A 92 -6.82 12.14 -9.79
C GLN A 92 -5.63 13.09 -10.02
N GLY A 93 -5.28 13.32 -11.28
CA GLY A 93 -4.17 14.19 -11.66
C GLY A 93 -2.78 13.55 -11.51
N THR A 94 -2.71 12.27 -11.16
CA THR A 94 -1.45 11.51 -11.06
C THR A 94 -1.51 10.24 -11.90
N TYR A 95 -0.35 9.63 -12.13
CA TYR A 95 -0.25 8.30 -12.73
C TYR A 95 0.79 7.47 -11.98
N ALA A 96 0.62 6.15 -11.99
CA ALA A 96 1.59 5.24 -11.40
C ALA A 96 2.65 4.87 -12.45
N ARG A 97 3.92 5.01 -12.09
CA ARG A 97 5.05 4.60 -12.92
C ARG A 97 5.77 3.44 -12.25
N VAL A 98 5.95 2.35 -12.99
CA VAL A 98 6.80 1.25 -12.54
C VAL A 98 8.24 1.57 -12.93
N VAL A 99 9.09 1.77 -11.93
CA VAL A 99 10.53 1.99 -12.10
C VAL A 99 11.27 1.03 -11.18
N LYS A 100 12.45 0.60 -11.62
CA LYS A 100 13.35 -0.21 -10.82
C LYS A 100 14.51 0.69 -10.39
N GLU A 101 14.61 0.97 -9.09
CA GLU A 101 15.78 1.68 -8.54
C GLU A 101 16.94 0.71 -8.28
N LYS A 102 16.67 -0.41 -7.60
CA LYS A 102 17.72 -1.29 -7.08
C LYS A 102 17.37 -2.77 -7.26
N LEU A 103 17.77 -3.38 -8.37
CA LEU A 103 18.16 -4.80 -8.33
C LEU A 103 19.65 -4.84 -8.61
N CYS A 104 20.43 -5.21 -7.59
CA CYS A 104 21.83 -5.56 -7.78
C CYS A 104 21.89 -6.71 -8.79
N TRP A 105 22.71 -6.57 -9.83
CA TRP A 105 22.90 -7.63 -10.80
C TRP A 105 23.53 -8.83 -10.07
N PRO A 106 23.01 -10.06 -10.26
CA PRO A 106 23.78 -11.22 -9.84
C PRO A 106 25.10 -11.21 -10.63
N GLU A 107 26.22 -11.16 -9.92
CA GLU A 107 27.57 -11.33 -10.46
C GLU A 107 27.55 -12.55 -11.40
N ALA A 108 27.69 -12.29 -12.70
CA ALA A 108 27.81 -13.35 -13.68
C ALA A 108 29.12 -14.07 -13.37
N ARG A 109 29.03 -15.24 -12.71
CA ARG A 109 30.17 -16.11 -12.47
C ARG A 109 30.93 -16.25 -13.80
N LYS A 110 32.15 -15.72 -13.83
CA LYS A 110 33.07 -15.83 -14.97
C LYS A 110 33.19 -17.32 -15.33
N PRO A 111 33.02 -17.72 -16.60
CA PRO A 111 33.25 -19.11 -16.98
C PRO A 111 34.72 -19.50 -16.69
N PRO A 112 34.98 -20.78 -16.40
CA PRO A 112 36.33 -21.29 -16.14
C PRO A 112 37.25 -21.15 -17.36
#